data_AF-A0AAV2RZU3-F1
#
_entry.id   AF-A0AAV2RZU3-F1
#
_cell.length_a   1.000
_cell.length_b   1.000
_cell.length_c   1.000
_cell.angle_alpha   90.00
_cell.angle_beta   90.00
_cell.angle_gamma   90.00
#
_symmetry.space_group_name_H-M   'P 1'
#
loop_
_entity.id
_entity.type
_entity.pdbx_description
1 polymer ?
#
loop_
_entity_poly.entity_id
_entity_poly.type
_entity_poly.pdbx_seq_one_letter_code
_entity_poly.pdbx_strand_id
1 'polypeptide(L)'
;RAEGLVASCRVRRLMPSLLGSATGAGVEHDDASLTALDHAQHITSLTLHCARQLVFESQIEPGMFGVFPRLETLKILGCKITTLPKHALAGLPHLRVLVVRAHHHDWRGASLDIHPQALFDAGHLEELDLTHNALWTLPGEVLCRLPSLHTLNLTHNHLHDLLELGLSDSDMQKMHSSFACTLQ
;
A
#
# COMPACT_ATOMS: atom_id res chain seq x y z
N ARG A 1 2.69 -20.74 16.80
CA ARG A 1 2.46 -19.52 16.00
C ARG A 1 1.83 -18.53 16.95
N ALA A 2 2.52 -17.47 17.37
CA ALA A 2 1.91 -16.48 18.25
C ALA A 2 0.77 -15.82 17.47
N GLU A 3 -0.46 -15.90 17.98
CA GLU A 3 -1.64 -15.30 17.37
C GLU A 3 -1.46 -13.78 17.44
N GLY A 4 -0.98 -13.19 16.33
CA GLY A 4 -0.86 -11.75 16.23
C GLY A 4 -2.23 -11.08 16.22
N LEU A 5 -2.31 -9.86 16.75
CA LEU A 5 -3.57 -9.13 16.80
C LEU A 5 -3.97 -8.66 15.40
N VAL A 6 -5.26 -8.77 15.11
CA VAL A 6 -5.88 -8.28 13.88
C VAL A 6 -6.71 -7.04 14.23
N ALA A 7 -6.41 -5.92 13.58
CA ALA A 7 -7.10 -4.66 13.75
C ALA A 7 -7.83 -4.26 12.46
N SER A 8 -9.06 -3.78 12.61
CA SER A 8 -9.84 -3.20 11.51
C SER A 8 -10.40 -1.85 11.97
N CYS A 9 -10.10 -0.81 11.21
CA CYS A 9 -10.45 0.57 11.56
C CYS A 9 -11.23 1.21 10.41
N ARG A 10 -12.24 2.01 10.78
CA ARG A 10 -12.94 2.88 9.84
C ARG A 10 -12.49 4.30 10.10
N VAL A 11 -11.94 4.94 9.08
CA VAL A 11 -11.46 6.33 9.15
C VAL A 11 -12.18 7.15 8.09
N ARG A 12 -12.33 8.45 8.32
CA ARG A 12 -12.89 9.33 7.29
C ARG A 12 -11.89 9.55 6.17
N ARG A 13 -10.62 9.64 6.54
CA ARG A 13 -9.50 9.99 5.70
C ARG A 13 -8.25 9.32 6.27
N LEU A 14 -7.31 8.95 5.41
CA LEU A 14 -5.99 8.53 5.87
C LEU A 14 -5.07 9.75 5.86
N MET A 15 -4.52 10.08 7.03
CA MET A 15 -3.58 11.17 7.24
C MET A 15 -2.47 10.70 8.18
N PRO A 16 -1.25 11.25 8.09
CA PRO A 16 -0.14 10.86 8.96
C PRO A 16 -0.47 11.01 10.45
N SER A 17 -1.24 12.05 10.80
CA SER A 17 -1.67 12.35 12.17
C SER A 17 -2.55 11.28 12.82
N LEU A 18 -3.17 10.37 12.05
CA LEU A 18 -3.97 9.27 12.59
C LEU A 18 -3.13 8.16 13.22
N LEU A 19 -1.89 7.98 12.76
CA LEU A 19 -1.04 6.85 13.11
C LEU A 19 0.23 7.23 13.88
N GLY A 20 0.57 8.52 14.04
CA GLY A 20 1.78 8.92 14.76
C GLY A 20 1.83 10.38 15.22
N SER A 21 2.28 10.55 16.48
CA SER A 21 2.57 11.73 17.31
C SER A 21 2.28 13.15 16.77
N ALA A 22 1.48 13.87 17.55
CA ALA A 22 1.40 15.32 17.58
C ALA A 22 2.78 15.99 17.58
N THR A 23 3.22 16.50 16.44
CA THR A 23 4.14 17.64 16.39
C THR A 23 3.39 18.82 15.79
N GLY A 24 2.71 19.56 16.68
CA GLY A 24 2.38 20.97 16.51
C GLY A 24 1.51 21.37 15.32
N ALA A 25 0.20 21.45 15.56
CA ALA A 25 -0.70 22.57 15.21
C ALA A 25 -2.12 22.03 15.13
N GLY A 26 -2.98 22.47 16.05
CA GLY A 26 -4.27 21.85 16.32
C GLY A 26 -5.24 21.87 15.15
N VAL A 27 -6.04 20.80 15.06
CA VAL A 27 -7.43 20.85 14.61
C VAL A 27 -8.19 19.77 15.38
N GLU A 28 -9.22 20.18 16.11
CA GLU A 28 -10.18 19.32 16.80
C GLU A 28 -11.03 18.53 15.79
N HIS A 29 -11.18 17.22 15.99
CA HIS A 29 -12.45 16.47 15.98
C HIS A 29 -12.26 14.96 15.70
N ASP A 30 -12.71 14.15 16.67
CA ASP A 30 -13.25 12.77 16.56
C ASP A 30 -12.45 11.62 15.94
N ASP A 31 -11.18 11.79 15.61
CA ASP A 31 -10.34 10.66 15.17
C ASP A 31 -9.62 10.05 16.37
N ALA A 32 -10.15 8.94 16.89
CA ALA A 32 -9.48 8.10 17.87
C ALA A 32 -8.07 7.74 17.35
N SER A 33 -7.02 8.31 17.94
CA SER A 33 -5.65 7.98 17.58
C SER A 33 -5.44 6.49 17.79
N LEU A 34 -5.15 5.77 16.70
CA LEU A 34 -4.91 4.32 16.72
C LEU A 34 -3.64 3.94 17.52
N THR A 35 -2.87 4.95 17.91
CA THR A 35 -1.66 4.88 18.74
C THR A 35 -1.93 4.71 20.24
N ALA A 36 -3.17 4.89 20.71
CA ALA A 36 -3.48 4.92 22.15
C ALA A 36 -3.48 3.54 22.85
N LEU A 37 -2.98 2.49 22.21
CA LEU A 37 -3.09 1.12 22.73
C LEU A 37 -1.74 0.40 22.67
N ASP A 38 -1.27 -0.04 23.84
CA ASP A 38 -0.20 -1.03 24.10
C ASP A 38 -0.20 -2.23 23.10
N HIS A 39 -1.36 -2.47 22.51
CA HIS A 39 -1.63 -3.47 21.47
C HIS A 39 -0.94 -3.22 20.12
N ALA A 40 -0.54 -1.99 19.77
CA ALA A 40 0.08 -1.70 18.46
C ALA A 40 1.33 -2.55 18.17
N GLN A 41 2.10 -2.86 19.22
CA GLN A 41 3.30 -3.70 19.16
C GLN A 41 3.00 -5.17 18.82
N HIS A 42 1.74 -5.60 18.96
CA HIS A 42 1.29 -6.96 18.74
C HIS A 42 0.41 -7.10 17.49
N ILE A 43 0.08 -6.00 16.81
CA ILE A 43 -0.72 -6.03 15.58
C ILE A 43 0.11 -6.61 14.44
N THR A 44 -0.44 -7.64 13.81
CA THR A 44 0.13 -8.31 12.63
C THR A 44 -0.71 -8.09 11.38
N SER A 45 -1.98 -7.73 11.53
CA SER A 45 -2.86 -7.40 10.41
C SER A 45 -3.64 -6.14 10.69
N LEU A 46 -3.54 -5.16 9.80
CA LEU A 46 -4.25 -3.88 9.88
C LEU A 46 -5.06 -3.68 8.62
N THR A 47 -6.37 -3.48 8.79
CA THR A 47 -7.28 -3.12 7.71
C THR A 47 -7.86 -1.74 7.96
N LEU A 48 -7.64 -0.81 7.04
CA LEU A 48 -8.15 0.55 7.06
C LEU A 48 -9.24 0.70 6.00
N HIS A 49 -10.44 1.08 6.45
CA HIS A 49 -11.57 1.37 5.58
C HIS A 49 -11.85 2.86 5.59
N CYS A 50 -11.78 3.51 4.44
CA CYS A 50 -12.22 4.90 4.31
C CYS A 50 -13.68 4.98 3.87
N ALA A 51 -14.42 5.95 4.43
CA ALA A 51 -15.82 6.18 4.08
C ALA A 51 -15.95 6.75 2.66
N ARG A 52 -16.71 6.08 1.78
CA ARG A 52 -16.96 6.49 0.38
C ARG A 52 -17.67 7.84 0.23
N GLN A 53 -18.35 8.31 1.27
CA GLN A 53 -19.24 9.47 1.26
C GLN A 53 -18.51 10.82 1.24
N LEU A 54 -17.19 10.85 1.48
CA LEU A 54 -16.42 12.08 1.63
C LEU A 54 -15.46 12.27 0.44
N VAL A 55 -15.40 13.49 -0.11
CA VAL A 55 -14.61 13.85 -1.32
C VAL A 55 -13.13 14.10 -1.02
N PHE A 56 -12.67 13.69 0.16
CA PHE A 56 -11.39 14.07 0.70
C PHE A 56 -10.30 13.07 0.31
N GLU A 57 -9.27 13.56 -0.37
CA GLU A 57 -8.07 12.81 -0.72
C GLU A 57 -7.31 12.38 0.55
N SER A 58 -6.85 11.13 0.57
CA SER A 58 -6.02 10.56 1.61
C SER A 58 -4.55 10.76 1.29
N GLN A 59 -3.73 11.06 2.28
CA GLN A 59 -2.28 11.25 2.13
C GLN A 59 -1.53 10.14 2.85
N ILE A 60 -0.57 9.56 2.15
CA ILE A 60 0.40 8.62 2.73
C ILE A 60 1.73 9.34 2.82
N GLU A 61 2.36 9.26 3.99
CA GLU A 61 3.72 9.75 4.22
C GLU A 61 4.67 8.59 4.50
N PRO A 62 5.96 8.71 4.13
CA PRO A 62 6.95 7.69 4.43
C PRO A 62 6.99 7.40 5.93
N GLY A 63 6.96 6.12 6.31
CA GLY A 63 7.08 5.71 7.71
C GLY A 63 5.82 5.86 8.56
N MET A 64 4.69 6.33 8.02
CA MET A 64 3.47 6.54 8.82
C MET A 64 2.91 5.25 9.46
N PHE A 65 3.21 4.10 8.88
CA PHE A 65 2.81 2.78 9.41
C PHE A 65 3.87 2.13 10.30
N GLY A 66 5.03 2.77 10.48
CA GLY A 66 6.16 2.24 11.27
C GLY A 66 5.86 2.08 12.76
N VAL A 67 4.70 2.53 13.23
CA VAL A 67 4.19 2.32 14.59
C VAL A 67 3.78 0.85 14.82
N PHE A 68 3.61 0.05 13.76
CA PHE A 68 3.27 -1.37 13.82
C PHE A 68 4.47 -2.25 13.38
N PRO A 69 5.48 -2.47 14.24
CA PRO A 69 6.73 -3.11 13.84
C PRO A 69 6.58 -4.59 13.46
N ARG A 70 5.48 -5.24 13.87
CA ARG A 70 5.17 -6.64 13.58
C ARG A 70 4.13 -6.83 12.47
N LEU A 71 3.78 -5.77 11.75
CA LEU A 71 2.74 -5.83 10.74
C LEU A 71 3.17 -6.72 9.57
N GLU A 72 2.39 -7.78 9.33
CA GLU A 72 2.56 -8.70 8.21
C GLU A 72 1.58 -8.40 7.07
N THR A 73 0.41 -7.85 7.40
CA THR A 73 -0.66 -7.55 6.44
C THR A 73 -1.17 -6.13 6.61
N LEU A 74 -1.09 -5.34 5.54
CA LEU A 74 -1.66 -4.00 5.47
C LEU A 74 -2.71 -3.95 4.35
N LYS A 75 -3.95 -3.60 4.70
CA LYS A 75 -5.05 -3.43 3.75
C LYS A 75 -5.60 -2.01 3.85
N ILE A 76 -5.58 -1.29 2.74
CA ILE A 76 -6.09 0.08 2.64
C ILE A 76 -7.21 0.10 1.59
N LEU A 77 -8.43 0.29 2.05
CA LEU A 77 -9.64 0.02 1.28
C LEU A 77 -10.55 1.24 1.21
N GLY A 78 -10.92 1.64 0.00
CA GLY A 78 -11.76 2.81 -0.29
C GLY A 78 -11.12 4.14 0.10
N CYS A 79 -9.83 4.16 0.44
CA CYS A 79 -9.11 5.38 0.74
C CYS A 79 -8.68 6.00 -0.58
N LYS A 80 -9.19 7.20 -0.87
CA LYS A 80 -8.97 7.99 -2.08
C LYS A 80 -7.51 8.46 -2.16
N ILE A 81 -6.60 7.51 -2.39
CA ILE A 81 -5.15 7.70 -2.45
C ILE A 81 -4.77 7.82 -3.90
N THR A 82 -4.16 8.93 -4.25
CA THR A 82 -3.67 9.25 -5.61
C THR A 82 -2.19 8.96 -5.76
N THR A 83 -1.45 8.82 -4.66
CA THR A 83 0.01 8.65 -4.72
C THR A 83 0.51 7.71 -3.63
N LEU A 84 1.35 6.74 -4.01
CA LEU A 84 2.26 6.06 -3.08
C LEU A 84 3.62 6.74 -3.16
N PRO A 85 4.03 7.51 -2.14
CA PRO A 85 5.30 8.24 -2.17
C PRO A 85 6.50 7.29 -2.07
N LYS A 86 7.70 7.81 -2.28
CA LYS A 86 8.95 7.09 -1.97
C LYS A 86 8.92 6.57 -0.53
N HIS A 87 9.38 5.35 -0.30
CA HIS A 87 9.46 4.78 1.05
C HIS A 87 8.11 4.75 1.81
N ALA A 88 6.99 4.62 1.10
CA ALA A 88 5.65 4.59 1.69
C ALA A 88 5.48 3.50 2.76
N LEU A 89 6.26 2.42 2.64
CA LEU A 89 6.22 1.24 3.53
C LEU A 89 7.41 1.19 4.50
N ALA A 90 8.15 2.28 4.65
CA ALA A 90 9.23 2.34 5.62
C ALA A 90 8.73 2.01 7.04
N GLY A 91 9.55 1.30 7.81
CA GLY A 91 9.19 0.86 9.15
C GLY A 91 8.31 -0.39 9.23
N LEU A 92 8.03 -1.07 8.09
CA LEU A 92 7.28 -2.32 8.04
C LEU A 92 8.18 -3.52 7.63
N PRO A 93 9.13 -3.95 8.49
CA PRO A 93 10.15 -4.93 8.12
C PRO A 93 9.61 -6.35 7.86
N HIS A 94 8.40 -6.65 8.32
CA HIS A 94 7.78 -7.98 8.21
C HIS A 94 6.57 -8.01 7.29
N LEU A 95 6.35 -6.97 6.48
CA LEU A 95 5.19 -6.89 5.61
C LEU A 95 5.27 -7.93 4.49
N ARG A 96 4.24 -8.77 4.40
CA ARG A 96 4.10 -9.85 3.42
C ARG A 96 2.93 -9.63 2.48
N VAL A 97 1.86 -9.00 2.95
CA VAL A 97 0.65 -8.76 2.16
C VAL A 97 0.31 -7.27 2.17
N LEU A 98 0.25 -6.67 0.98
CA LEU A 98 -0.20 -5.31 0.77
C LEU A 98 -1.39 -5.29 -0.17
N VAL A 99 -2.50 -4.73 0.31
CA VAL A 99 -3.71 -4.50 -0.49
C VAL A 99 -4.02 -3.02 -0.47
N VAL A 100 -4.03 -2.38 -1.64
CA VAL A 100 -4.47 -1.01 -1.81
C VAL A 100 -5.58 -0.98 -2.85
N ARG A 101 -6.78 -0.58 -2.45
CA ARG A 101 -7.94 -0.48 -3.34
C ARG A 101 -8.65 0.85 -3.12
N ALA A 102 -8.32 1.86 -3.92
CA ALA A 102 -8.85 3.21 -3.78
C ALA A 102 -10.26 3.38 -4.39
N HIS A 103 -10.67 2.48 -5.29
CA HIS A 103 -11.98 2.53 -5.97
C HIS A 103 -12.21 3.85 -6.72
N HIS A 104 -11.24 4.26 -7.56
CA HIS A 104 -11.30 5.52 -8.32
C HIS A 104 -12.43 5.61 -9.37
N HIS A 105 -13.22 4.56 -9.59
CA HIS A 105 -14.40 4.62 -10.47
C HIS A 105 -15.45 5.66 -10.01
N ASP A 106 -15.53 5.89 -8.69
CA ASP A 106 -16.42 6.91 -8.10
C ASP A 106 -15.79 8.33 -8.12
N TRP A 107 -14.50 8.45 -8.48
CA TRP A 107 -13.72 9.69 -8.44
C TRP A 107 -13.09 9.97 -9.81
N ARG A 108 -13.90 10.58 -10.70
CA ARG A 108 -13.49 10.87 -12.08
C ARG A 108 -12.20 11.68 -12.12
N GLY A 109 -11.24 11.19 -12.92
CA GLY A 109 -9.94 11.84 -13.14
C GLY A 109 -8.86 11.51 -12.11
N ALA A 110 -9.16 10.71 -11.08
CA ALA A 110 -8.15 10.23 -10.15
C ALA A 110 -7.56 8.90 -10.61
N SER A 111 -6.24 8.80 -10.55
CA SER A 111 -5.46 7.58 -10.74
C SER A 111 -4.48 7.44 -9.57
N LEU A 112 -4.13 6.21 -9.23
CA LEU A 112 -3.00 5.98 -8.34
C LEU A 112 -1.71 6.15 -9.15
N ASP A 113 -0.80 6.99 -8.66
CA ASP A 113 0.58 7.07 -9.11
C ASP A 113 1.49 6.39 -8.07
N ILE A 114 2.48 5.65 -8.53
CA ILE A 114 3.37 4.86 -7.67
C ILE A 114 4.79 5.35 -7.91
N HIS A 115 5.41 5.91 -6.88
CA HIS A 115 6.81 6.30 -6.98
C HIS A 115 7.69 5.05 -7.20
N PRO A 116 8.76 5.11 -8.02
CA PRO A 116 9.64 3.95 -8.28
C PRO A 116 10.25 3.30 -7.03
N GLN A 117 10.39 4.08 -5.97
CA GLN A 117 10.90 3.66 -4.65
C GLN A 117 9.80 3.48 -3.59
N ALA A 118 8.53 3.46 -3.97
CA ALA A 118 7.42 3.35 -3.01
C ALA A 118 7.43 2.02 -2.24
N LEU A 119 7.78 0.94 -2.94
CA LEU A 119 7.82 -0.42 -2.39
C LEU A 119 9.25 -0.85 -2.00
N PHE A 120 10.20 0.08 -1.94
CA PHE A 120 11.62 -0.23 -1.72
C PHE A 120 11.88 -0.98 -0.41
N ASP A 121 11.15 -0.62 0.64
CA ASP A 121 11.34 -1.17 1.99
C ASP A 121 10.60 -2.51 2.20
N ALA A 122 9.87 -3.00 1.19
CA ALA A 122 9.01 -4.17 1.28
C ALA A 122 9.66 -5.45 0.71
N GLY A 123 10.91 -5.74 1.08
CA GLY A 123 11.68 -6.87 0.53
C GLY A 123 11.10 -8.27 0.81
N HIS A 124 10.24 -8.38 1.83
CA HIS A 124 9.53 -9.61 2.21
C HIS A 124 8.10 -9.69 1.67
N LEU A 125 7.69 -8.76 0.80
CA LEU A 125 6.34 -8.74 0.25
C LEU A 125 6.13 -9.95 -0.65
N GLU A 126 5.09 -10.74 -0.35
CA GLU A 126 4.70 -11.95 -1.06
C GLU A 126 3.48 -11.73 -1.95
N GLU A 127 2.55 -10.88 -1.48
CA GLU A 127 1.31 -10.55 -2.19
C GLU A 127 1.12 -9.04 -2.31
N LEU A 128 0.92 -8.58 -3.54
CA LEU A 128 0.60 -7.20 -3.87
C LEU A 128 -0.70 -7.13 -4.66
N ASP A 129 -1.70 -6.49 -4.08
CA ASP A 129 -2.99 -6.24 -4.71
C ASP A 129 -3.23 -4.74 -4.87
N LEU A 130 -3.26 -4.29 -6.13
CA LEU A 130 -3.51 -2.91 -6.55
C LEU A 130 -4.78 -2.82 -7.42
N THR A 131 -5.76 -3.68 -7.15
CA THR A 131 -7.02 -3.73 -7.91
C THR A 131 -7.83 -2.44 -7.74
N HIS A 132 -8.52 -2.00 -8.80
CA HIS A 132 -9.43 -0.83 -8.79
C HIS A 132 -8.74 0.50 -8.43
N ASN A 133 -7.49 0.69 -8.87
CA ASN A 133 -6.72 1.92 -8.63
C ASN A 133 -6.62 2.84 -9.86
N ALA A 134 -7.21 2.44 -11.00
CA ALA A 134 -7.12 3.19 -12.25
C ALA A 134 -5.66 3.49 -12.63
N LEU A 135 -4.74 2.55 -12.38
CA LEU A 135 -3.33 2.67 -12.75
C LEU A 135 -3.18 2.70 -14.27
N TRP A 136 -2.43 3.68 -14.79
CA TRP A 136 -2.11 3.80 -16.21
C TRP A 136 -0.76 3.16 -16.53
N THR A 137 0.22 3.34 -15.65
CA THR A 137 1.56 2.77 -15.77
C THR A 137 2.01 2.23 -14.41
N LEU A 138 3.07 1.44 -14.42
CA LEU A 138 3.72 0.96 -13.21
C LEU A 138 5.23 1.12 -13.42
N PRO A 139 5.99 1.75 -12.50
CA PRO A 139 7.41 1.97 -12.74
C PRO A 139 8.13 0.63 -12.92
N GLY A 140 8.80 0.43 -14.06
CA GLY A 140 9.38 -0.88 -14.41
C GLY A 140 10.31 -1.48 -13.35
N GLU A 141 10.97 -0.64 -12.56
CA GLU A 141 11.88 -1.09 -11.50
C GLU A 141 11.19 -1.46 -10.19
N VAL A 142 9.91 -1.11 -9.99
CA VAL A 142 9.27 -1.25 -8.67
C VAL A 142 9.03 -2.72 -8.31
N LEU A 143 8.72 -3.58 -9.30
CA LEU A 143 8.51 -5.02 -9.10
C LEU A 143 9.85 -5.77 -8.95
N CYS A 144 10.90 -5.32 -9.63
CA CYS A 144 12.25 -5.89 -9.53
C CYS A 144 12.82 -5.86 -8.11
N ARG A 145 12.27 -5.00 -7.25
CA ARG A 145 12.71 -4.79 -5.87
C ARG A 145 11.97 -5.67 -4.86
N LEU A 146 11.08 -6.55 -5.35
CA LEU A 146 10.25 -7.44 -4.53
C LEU A 146 10.63 -8.91 -4.81
N PRO A 147 11.79 -9.38 -4.32
CA PRO A 147 12.31 -10.72 -4.66
C PRO A 147 11.45 -11.85 -4.11
N SER A 148 10.60 -11.57 -3.12
CA SER A 148 9.70 -12.53 -2.49
C SER A 148 8.28 -12.47 -3.04
N LEU A 149 8.01 -11.63 -4.05
CA LEU A 149 6.66 -11.48 -4.60
C LEU A 149 6.31 -12.70 -5.44
N HIS A 150 5.16 -13.31 -5.15
CA HIS A 150 4.65 -14.45 -5.92
C HIS A 150 3.22 -14.21 -6.43
N THR A 151 2.49 -13.30 -5.79
CA THR A 151 1.12 -12.93 -6.16
C THR A 151 1.05 -11.45 -6.48
N LEU A 152 0.70 -11.11 -7.72
CA LEU A 152 0.48 -9.74 -8.17
C LEU A 152 -0.91 -9.62 -8.79
N ASN A 153 -1.74 -8.74 -8.24
CA ASN A 153 -3.07 -8.46 -8.78
C ASN A 153 -3.17 -6.99 -9.21
N LEU A 154 -3.24 -6.77 -10.52
CA LEU A 154 -3.42 -5.47 -11.17
C LEU A 154 -4.76 -5.36 -11.89
N THR A 155 -5.74 -6.23 -11.59
CA THR A 155 -7.03 -6.24 -12.28
C THR A 155 -7.80 -4.92 -12.09
N HIS A 156 -8.68 -4.58 -13.04
CA HIS A 156 -9.47 -3.35 -13.01
C HIS A 156 -8.62 -2.07 -12.88
N ASN A 157 -7.52 -2.01 -13.63
CA ASN A 157 -6.73 -0.82 -13.91
C ASN A 157 -6.80 -0.46 -15.40
N HIS A 158 -6.13 0.62 -15.81
CA HIS A 158 -6.05 1.10 -17.20
C HIS A 158 -4.68 0.81 -17.83
N LEU A 159 -4.03 -0.27 -17.38
CA LEU A 159 -2.75 -0.71 -17.93
C LEU A 159 -3.01 -1.22 -19.36
N HIS A 160 -2.52 -0.49 -20.36
CA HIS A 160 -2.76 -0.80 -21.76
C HIS A 160 -1.67 -1.70 -22.36
N ASP A 161 -0.44 -1.63 -21.85
CA ASP A 161 0.68 -2.42 -22.35
C ASP A 161 1.50 -3.06 -21.22
N LEU A 162 1.88 -4.33 -21.40
CA LEU A 162 2.78 -5.03 -20.47
C LEU A 162 4.22 -4.51 -20.55
N LEU A 163 4.61 -3.88 -21.68
CA LEU A 163 5.88 -3.15 -21.79
C LEU A 163 5.97 -2.01 -20.77
N GLU A 164 4.84 -1.40 -20.42
CA GLU A 164 4.78 -0.33 -19.42
C GLU A 164 4.95 -0.85 -17.99
N LEU A 165 4.96 -2.17 -17.77
CA LEU A 165 5.36 -2.80 -16.50
C LEU A 165 6.87 -3.00 -16.39
N GLY A 166 7.65 -2.62 -17.42
CA GLY A 166 9.09 -2.84 -17.49
C GLY A 166 9.49 -4.32 -17.59
N LEU A 167 8.55 -5.19 -17.95
CA LEU A 167 8.77 -6.62 -18.12
C LEU A 167 9.10 -6.89 -19.59
N SER A 168 10.26 -7.48 -19.85
CA SER A 168 10.57 -7.96 -21.20
C SER A 168 9.77 -9.22 -21.52
N ASP A 169 9.60 -9.55 -22.80
CA ASP A 169 8.92 -10.77 -23.25
C ASP A 169 9.56 -12.04 -22.63
N SER A 170 10.87 -11.97 -22.35
CA SER A 170 11.67 -12.98 -21.64
C SER A 170 11.26 -13.18 -20.17
N ASP A 171 10.82 -12.11 -19.51
CA ASP A 171 10.35 -12.14 -18.12
C ASP A 171 8.93 -12.70 -18.04
N MET A 172 8.13 -12.53 -19.10
CA MET A 172 6.79 -13.12 -19.19
C MET A 172 6.81 -14.64 -19.25
N GLN A 173 7.80 -15.23 -19.93
CA GLN A 173 7.96 -16.69 -19.99
C GLN A 173 8.43 -17.28 -18.64
N LYS A 174 9.11 -16.48 -17.82
CA LYS A 174 9.52 -16.82 -16.44
C LYS A 174 8.42 -16.58 -15.39
N MET A 175 7.37 -15.82 -15.69
CA MET A 175 6.22 -15.68 -14.77
C MET A 175 5.52 -17.01 -14.50
N HIS A 176 5.64 -18.01 -15.38
CA HIS A 176 5.19 -19.38 -15.12
C HIS A 176 6.15 -20.20 -14.22
N SER A 177 7.37 -19.72 -13.93
CA SER A 177 8.41 -20.54 -13.29
C SER A 177 9.43 -19.77 -12.40
N SER A 178 9.00 -18.75 -11.64
CA SER A 178 9.80 -17.97 -10.67
C SER A 178 10.34 -16.63 -11.20
N PHE A 179 10.10 -15.57 -10.41
CA PHE A 179 10.52 -14.19 -10.64
C PHE A 179 12.04 -14.09 -10.75
N ALA A 180 12.55 -13.93 -11.96
CA ALA A 180 13.95 -13.56 -12.21
C ALA A 180 13.99 -12.50 -13.31
N CYS A 181 13.64 -11.26 -12.93
CA CYS A 181 13.78 -10.09 -13.80
C CYS A 181 15.28 -9.91 -14.10
N THR A 182 15.64 -9.99 -15.38
CA THR A 182 17.01 -9.70 -15.83
C THR A 182 16.96 -8.36 -16.53
N LEU A 183 17.47 -7.30 -15.88
CA LEU A 183 17.68 -6.00 -16.51
C LEU A 183 18.61 -6.18 -17.72
N GLN A 184 18.17 -5.73 -18.89
CA GLN A 184 19.06 -5.37 -20.00
C GLN A 184 19.17 -3.86 -20.09
#